data_AF-A0A5K8AI99-F1
#
_entry.id   AF-A0A5K8AI99-F1
#
_cell.length_a   1.000
_cell.length_b   1.000
_cell.length_c   1.000
_cell.angle_alpha   90.00
_cell.angle_beta   90.00
_cell.angle_gamma   90.00
#
_symmetry.space_group_name_H-M   'P 1'
#
loop_
_entity.id
_entity.type
_entity.pdbx_description
1 polymer ?
#
loop_
_entity_poly.entity_id
_entity_poly.type
_entity_poly.pdbx_seq_one_letter_code
_entity_poly.pdbx_strand_id
1 'polypeptide(L)' 'MLSMKARLNELESFLFTSDTIFFKENWVNETPPGWLIRDMSGWYKSLVKLKNIAAKENANVVFGHDPEVFAQFAVKVHGE' A
#
# COMPACT_ATOMS: atom_id res chain seq x y z
N MET A 1 -1.70 -12.76 -2.53
CA MET A 1 -1.57 -11.45 -1.86
C MET A 1 -2.84 -10.66 -2.11
N LEU A 2 -3.30 -9.90 -1.12
CA LEU A 2 -4.56 -9.14 -1.15
C LEU A 2 -4.24 -7.64 -1.22
N SER A 3 -5.02 -6.93 -2.03
CA SER A 3 -4.97 -5.47 -2.14
C SER A 3 -6.32 -4.98 -2.62
N MET A 4 -6.69 -3.75 -2.28
CA MET A 4 -7.94 -3.13 -2.71
C MET A 4 -7.65 -1.76 -3.31
N LYS A 5 -8.24 -1.49 -4.49
CA LYS A 5 -8.32 -0.14 -5.04
C LYS A 5 -9.70 0.42 -4.73
N ALA A 6 -9.77 1.61 -4.15
CA ALA A 6 -11.01 2.35 -3.95
C ALA A 6 -10.88 3.73 -4.58
N ARG A 7 -11.86 4.11 -5.40
CA ARG A 7 -11.95 5.45 -5.98
C ARG A 7 -13.04 6.21 -5.25
N LEU A 8 -12.70 7.35 -4.65
CA LEU A 8 -13.68 8.18 -3.93
C LEU A 8 -14.40 9.13 -4.89
N ASN A 9 -13.67 9.68 -5.85
CA ASN A 9 -14.19 10.54 -6.92
C ASN A 9 -13.24 10.50 -8.14
N GLU A 10 -13.48 11.31 -9.17
CA GLU A 10 -12.67 11.30 -10.40
C GLU A 10 -11.20 11.71 -10.20
N LEU A 11 -10.91 12.48 -9.15
CA LEU A 11 -9.58 13.03 -8.87
C LEU A 11 -8.84 12.26 -7.77
N GLU A 12 -9.53 11.41 -7.02
CA GLU A 12 -8.99 10.79 -5.81
C GLU A 12 -9.20 9.27 -5.80
N SER A 13 -8.06 8.56 -5.78
CA SER A 13 -7.99 7.10 -5.78
C SER A 13 -7.02 6.64 -4.70
N PHE A 14 -7.37 5.53 -4.05
CA PHE A 14 -6.56 4.90 -3.01
C PHE A 14 -6.24 3.46 -3.39
N LEU A 15 -5.01 3.05 -3.12
CA LEU A 15 -4.55 1.67 -3.20
C LEU A 15 -4.14 1.19 -1.82
N PHE A 16 -4.97 0.36 -1.21
CA PHE A 16 -4.70 -0.31 0.06
C PHE A 16 -3.94 -1.60 -0.22
N THR A 17 -2.71 -1.71 0.29
CA THR A 17 -1.85 -2.88 0.04
C THR A 17 -1.94 -3.94 1.13
N SER A 18 -2.51 -3.60 2.30
CA SER A 18 -2.58 -4.50 3.46
C SER A 18 -1.19 -5.13 3.73
N ASP A 19 -1.16 -6.39 4.13
CA ASP A 19 0.06 -7.14 4.43
C ASP A 19 0.91 -7.49 3.21
N THR A 20 0.45 -7.16 1.99
CA THR A 20 1.29 -7.31 0.80
C THR A 20 2.50 -6.37 0.88
N ILE A 21 2.32 -5.15 1.41
CA ILE A 21 3.38 -4.16 1.59
C ILE A 21 3.17 -3.55 2.98
N PHE A 22 4.06 -3.87 3.94
CA PHE A 22 3.92 -3.41 5.33
C PHE A 22 4.27 -1.93 5.46
N PHE A 23 5.46 -1.56 4.98
CA PHE A 23 6.00 -0.22 5.14
C PHE A 23 6.37 0.40 3.79
N LYS A 24 6.49 1.73 3.76
CA LYS A 24 6.95 2.48 2.59
C LYS A 24 8.32 2.00 2.11
N GLU A 25 9.19 1.55 2.99
CA GLU A 25 10.50 1.00 2.64
C GLU A 25 10.38 -0.27 1.81
N ASN A 26 9.39 -1.14 2.09
CA ASN A 26 9.18 -2.34 1.27
C ASN A 26 8.77 -1.96 -0.17
N TRP A 27 8.06 -0.85 -0.32
CA TRP A 27 7.66 -0.31 -1.63
C TRP A 27 8.82 0.35 -2.37
N VAL A 28 9.55 1.24 -1.70
CA VAL A 28 10.61 2.06 -2.31
C VAL A 28 11.86 1.22 -2.57
N ASN A 29 12.33 0.49 -1.56
CA ASN A 29 13.55 -0.33 -1.65
C ASN A 29 13.29 -1.70 -2.28
N GLU A 30 12.04 -2.00 -2.64
CA GLU A 30 11.62 -3.28 -3.21
C GLU A 30 12.06 -4.47 -2.35
N THR A 31 12.13 -4.23 -1.04
CA THR A 31 12.65 -5.20 -0.08
C THR A 31 11.49 -5.95 0.56
N PRO A 32 11.48 -7.29 0.46
CA PRO A 32 10.44 -8.11 1.04
C PRO A 32 10.36 -7.97 2.57
N PRO A 33 9.19 -8.15 3.24
CA PRO A 33 9.07 -8.25 4.70
C PRO A 33 9.79 -9.44 5.38
N GLY A 34 10.77 -10.06 4.71
CA GLY A 34 11.64 -11.09 5.27
C GLY A 34 10.92 -12.40 5.58
N TRP A 35 11.12 -12.91 6.80
CA TRP A 35 10.66 -14.23 7.26
C TRP A 35 9.14 -14.42 7.26
N LEU A 36 8.35 -13.34 7.21
CA LEU A 36 6.89 -13.39 7.15
C LEU A 36 6.35 -13.69 5.75
N ILE A 37 7.22 -13.85 4.75
CA ILE A 37 6.82 -14.12 3.37
C ILE A 37 6.63 -15.60 3.14
N ARG A 38 5.42 -15.94 2.68
CA ARG A 38 5.08 -17.28 2.22
C ARG A 38 5.56 -17.59 0.80
N ASP A 39 5.52 -16.61 -0.11
CA ASP A 39 5.90 -16.76 -1.51
C ASP A 39 6.64 -15.52 -2.02
N MET A 40 7.96 -15.65 -2.17
CA MET A 40 8.86 -14.58 -2.62
C MET A 40 8.61 -14.17 -4.07
N SER A 41 8.41 -15.13 -4.98
CA SER A 41 8.19 -14.83 -6.39
C SER A 41 6.85 -14.14 -6.60
N GLY A 42 5.81 -14.64 -5.93
CA GLY A 42 4.50 -14.00 -5.90
C GLY A 42 4.55 -12.60 -5.32
N TRP A 43 5.44 -12.34 -4.37
CA TRP A 43 5.58 -11.02 -3.73
C TRP A 43 6.13 -9.99 -4.72
N TYR A 44 7.23 -10.29 -5.39
CA TYR A 44 7.78 -9.40 -6.43
C TYR A 44 6.80 -9.16 -7.59
N LYS A 45 6.08 -10.22 -8.04
CA LYS A 45 5.03 -10.07 -9.06
C LYS A 45 3.91 -9.14 -8.58
N SER A 46 3.53 -9.25 -7.30
CA SER A 46 2.51 -8.39 -6.69
C SER A 46 3.01 -6.95 -6.57
N LEU A 47 4.26 -6.72 -6.13
CA LEU A 47 4.88 -5.39 -6.04
C LEU A 47 4.83 -4.66 -7.38
N VAL A 48 5.31 -5.29 -8.46
CA VAL A 48 5.32 -4.71 -9.80
C VAL A 48 3.90 -4.39 -10.27
N LYS A 49 2.95 -5.32 -10.06
CA LYS A 49 1.54 -5.11 -10.42
C LYS A 49 0.95 -3.92 -9.65
N LEU A 50 1.20 -3.81 -8.35
CA LEU A 50 0.69 -2.73 -7.52
C LEU A 50 1.31 -1.38 -7.91
N LYS A 51 2.62 -1.30 -8.17
CA LYS A 51 3.27 -0.07 -8.68
C LYS A 51 2.64 0.41 -9.97
N ASN A 52 2.37 -0.52 -10.91
CA ASN A 52 1.69 -0.20 -12.16
C ASN A 52 0.24 0.29 -11.94
N ILE A 53 -0.50 -0.30 -11.01
CA ILE A 53 -1.86 0.15 -10.67
C ILE A 53 -1.82 1.55 -10.05
N ALA A 54 -0.92 1.79 -9.09
CA ALA A 54 -0.76 3.08 -8.44
C ALA A 54 -0.44 4.20 -9.45
N ALA A 55 0.50 3.94 -10.38
CA ALA A 55 0.87 4.90 -11.42
C ALA A 55 -0.27 5.18 -12.42
N LYS A 56 -0.96 4.14 -12.90
CA LYS A 56 -2.07 4.30 -13.86
C LYS A 56 -3.26 5.05 -13.29
N GLU A 57 -3.49 4.93 -11.99
CA GLU A 57 -4.65 5.50 -11.30
C GLU A 57 -4.33 6.78 -10.55
N ASN A 58 -3.07 7.24 -10.59
CA ASN A 58 -2.54 8.31 -9.76
C ASN A 58 -2.97 8.16 -8.28
N ALA A 59 -2.86 6.94 -7.75
CA ALA A 59 -3.47 6.59 -6.48
C ALA A 59 -2.57 6.89 -5.28
N ASN A 60 -3.17 7.35 -4.19
CA ASN A 60 -2.58 7.37 -2.86
C ASN A 60 -2.37 5.93 -2.37
N VAL A 61 -1.12 5.55 -2.07
CA VAL A 61 -0.82 4.18 -1.63
C VAL A 61 -0.81 4.13 -0.10
N VAL A 62 -1.63 3.25 0.46
CA VAL A 62 -1.76 3.03 1.91
C VAL A 62 -1.17 1.66 2.26
N PHE A 63 -0.10 1.68 3.04
CA PHE A 63 0.63 0.49 3.46
C PHE A 63 0.01 -0.16 4.71
N GLY A 64 0.30 -1.45 4.93
CA GLY A 64 -0.36 -2.24 5.97
C GLY A 64 -0.04 -1.79 7.40
N HIS A 65 1.20 -1.39 7.66
CA HIS A 65 1.72 -1.13 9.02
C HIS A 65 2.58 0.15 9.09
N ASP A 66 2.48 1.04 8.10
CA ASP A 66 3.26 2.28 8.07
C ASP A 66 2.59 3.38 8.90
N PRO A 67 3.17 3.77 10.05
CA PRO A 67 2.56 4.74 10.95
C PRO A 67 2.56 6.16 10.38
N GLU A 68 3.54 6.51 9.55
CA GLU A 68 3.63 7.85 8.95
C GLU A 68 2.56 8.02 7.87
N VAL A 69 2.40 7.04 6.99
CA VAL A 69 1.35 7.02 5.97
C VAL A 69 -0.03 6.94 6.63
N PHE A 70 -0.16 6.17 7.72
CA PHE A 70 -1.39 6.19 8.51
C PHE A 70 -1.69 7.59 9.04
N ALA A 71 -0.72 8.27 9.68
CA ALA A 71 -0.91 9.61 10.20
C ALA A 71 -1.23 10.66 9.11
N GLN A 72 -0.76 10.44 7.87
CA GLN A 72 -1.04 11.31 6.73
C GLN A 72 -2.51 11.25 6.28
N PHE A 73 -3.12 10.06 6.25
CA PHE A 73 -4.46 9.86 5.69
C PHE A 73 -5.55 9.61 6.72
N ALA A 74 -5.18 9.19 7.94
CA ALA A 74 -6.14 9.02 9.01
C ALA A 74 -6.73 10.38 9.40
N VAL A 75 -8.05 10.48 9.37
CA VAL A 75 -8.74 11.61 9.98
C VAL A 75 -8.42 11.59 11.47
N LYS A 76 -7.81 12.67 11.98
CA LYS A 76 -7.77 12.90 13.42
C LYS A 76 -9.20 13.12 13.87
N VAL A 77 -9.80 12.11 14.48
CA VAL A 77 -11.03 12.33 15.26
C VAL A 77 -10.63 13.25 16.41
N HIS A 78 -11.06 14.50 16.37
CA HIS A 78 -11.01 15.39 17.53
C HIS A 78 -12.35 15.28 18.25
N GLY A 79 -12.30 14.78 19.48
CA GLY A 79 -13.41 14.59 20.41
C GLY A 79 -13.12 13.33 21.24
N GLU A 80 -12.86 13.39 22.55
CA GLU A 80 -13.25 14.34 23.62
C GLU A 80 -12.06 14.76 24.49
#